data_AF-A0A9P5A8P0-F1
#
_entry.id   AF-A0A9P5A8P0-F1
#
_cell.length_a   1.000
_cell.length_b   1.000
_cell.length_c   1.000
_cell.angle_alpha   90.00
_cell.angle_beta   90.00
_cell.angle_gamma   90.00
#
_symmetry.space_group_name_H-M   'P 1'
#
loop_
_entity.id
_entity.type
_entity.pdbx_description
1 polymer ?
#
loop_
_entity_poly.entity_id
_entity_poly.type
_entity_poly.pdbx_seq_one_letter_code
_entity_poly.pdbx_strand_id
1 'polypeptide(L)'
;MVATTPQIGYEAEEEPEHPRPGSPRKRRITRKNDKKPLRIFQANVGKIPPAHDCALALADSERYDIVLLQEPWTSRTESRLLTKTHPAYDTFTPVDMWGSNDTRPRVMTYVRRDSRLIADQIRPFQTRDILWLTISGITIVNFYRQNDERDALNTLLRWAVPERCLVAGDFNARHNSWQTGQATNRGQEIAGWASENDLDLLNTPDIPTNPHGNTIDLAFTNMPLAEATVEDHLATSSDHFTLSLTFPDIKATPSQPGKIRVTTEDELKRFVEIVELGATEIPATGSTPKELDELASSLASLLTSAAKAAGRPARKGGRSAPWWTEECAVAVAAFRAIRRLYPVGFNQDVQIAKRDFHRIVRRAKRQYWRNLIDSFSSSSAVFKAVRWLKSPGAFQPPPLQV
;
A
#
# COMPACT_ATOMS: atom_id res chain seq x y z
N MET A 1 -4.15 -70.58 27.97
CA MET A 1 -3.31 -69.52 28.54
C MET A 1 -3.50 -68.26 27.71
N VAL A 2 -4.25 -67.27 28.18
CA VAL A 2 -3.92 -65.83 28.07
C VAL A 2 -4.74 -65.13 29.16
N ALA A 3 -4.04 -64.28 29.90
CA ALA A 3 -4.47 -63.64 31.12
C ALA A 3 -5.16 -62.30 30.88
N THR A 4 -6.07 -61.98 31.80
CA THR A 4 -6.41 -60.66 32.39
C THR A 4 -6.10 -59.38 31.62
N THR A 5 -7.14 -58.59 31.36
CA THR A 5 -7.09 -57.12 31.24
C THR A 5 -7.96 -56.53 32.36
N PRO A 6 -7.49 -55.54 33.15
CA PRO A 6 -8.27 -54.98 34.25
C PRO A 6 -9.16 -53.81 33.81
N GLN A 7 -10.34 -53.73 34.42
CA GLN A 7 -11.22 -52.56 34.44
C GLN A 7 -10.57 -51.43 35.26
N ILE A 8 -10.62 -50.19 34.75
CA ILE A 8 -10.55 -48.98 35.58
C ILE A 8 -11.55 -47.95 35.06
N GLY A 9 -12.54 -47.63 35.91
CA GLY A 9 -13.04 -46.27 36.15
C GLY A 9 -13.94 -45.61 35.11
N TYR A 10 -15.25 -45.79 35.25
CA TYR A 10 -16.21 -44.73 34.93
C TYR A 10 -16.13 -43.66 36.03
N GLU A 11 -15.54 -42.50 35.74
CA GLU A 11 -15.78 -41.27 36.50
C GLU A 11 -16.74 -40.39 35.69
N ALA A 12 -17.79 -39.94 36.38
CA ALA A 12 -18.90 -39.20 35.83
C ALA A 12 -18.46 -37.88 35.21
N GLU A 13 -19.02 -37.54 34.05
CA GLU A 13 -18.98 -36.18 33.52
C GLU A 13 -19.67 -35.24 34.52
N GLU A 14 -18.90 -34.34 35.14
CA GLU A 14 -19.47 -33.21 35.88
C GLU A 14 -20.27 -32.33 34.90
N GLU A 15 -21.57 -32.18 35.16
CA GLU A 15 -22.42 -31.20 34.49
C GLU A 15 -21.80 -29.79 34.59
N PRO A 16 -21.86 -28.98 33.53
CA PRO A 16 -21.36 -27.62 33.58
C PRO A 16 -22.23 -26.74 34.49
N GLU A 17 -21.68 -26.28 35.61
CA GLU A 17 -22.32 -25.32 36.51
C GLU A 17 -22.84 -24.08 35.74
N HIS A 18 -24.15 -23.83 35.84
CA HIS A 18 -24.76 -22.59 35.39
C HIS A 18 -24.23 -21.38 36.18
N PRO A 19 -23.80 -20.29 35.52
CA PRO A 19 -23.23 -19.14 36.21
C PRO A 19 -24.31 -18.38 36.99
N ARG A 20 -24.11 -18.25 38.31
CA ARG A 20 -24.92 -17.37 39.17
C ARG A 20 -24.67 -15.89 38.80
N PRO A 21 -25.70 -15.03 38.81
CA PRO A 21 -25.56 -13.63 38.44
C PRO A 21 -25.01 -12.80 39.62
N GLY A 22 -23.94 -12.04 39.36
CA GLY A 22 -23.47 -10.99 40.26
C GLY A 22 -22.07 -11.22 40.85
N SER A 23 -21.02 -10.98 40.06
CA SER A 23 -19.67 -10.65 40.54
C SER A 23 -18.85 -10.04 39.40
N PRO A 24 -18.23 -8.85 39.56
CA PRO A 24 -17.52 -8.19 38.49
C PRO A 24 -16.18 -8.90 38.23
N ARG A 25 -16.12 -9.71 37.18
CA ARG A 25 -14.85 -10.25 36.66
C ARG A 25 -13.96 -9.09 36.21
N LYS A 26 -12.92 -8.80 36.98
CA LYS A 26 -11.77 -7.99 36.52
C LYS A 26 -11.26 -8.65 35.23
N ARG A 27 -11.54 -8.03 34.08
CA ARG A 27 -10.95 -8.39 32.80
C ARG A 27 -9.44 -8.25 32.96
N ARG A 28 -8.75 -9.39 33.06
CA ARG A 28 -7.31 -9.47 32.85
C ARG A 28 -7.08 -9.03 31.41
N ILE A 29 -6.65 -7.79 31.22
CA ILE A 29 -6.22 -7.26 29.92
C ILE A 29 -4.94 -8.03 29.58
N THR A 30 -5.09 -9.16 28.91
CA THR A 30 -3.99 -9.75 28.15
C THR A 30 -3.63 -8.71 27.09
N ARG A 31 -2.43 -8.10 27.22
CA ARG A 31 -1.83 -7.29 26.16
C ARG A 31 -1.88 -8.12 24.87
N LYS A 32 -2.76 -7.76 23.94
CA LYS A 32 -2.72 -8.31 22.59
C LYS A 32 -1.35 -7.99 22.03
N ASN A 33 -0.69 -8.98 21.45
CA ASN A 33 0.57 -8.80 20.75
C ASN A 33 0.30 -7.82 19.59
N ASP A 34 0.71 -6.55 19.71
CA ASP A 34 0.44 -5.47 18.75
C ASP A 34 1.21 -5.60 17.42
N LYS A 35 1.85 -6.76 17.18
CA LYS A 35 2.59 -7.06 15.97
C LYS A 35 1.62 -7.54 14.87
N LYS A 36 1.16 -6.61 14.04
CA LYS A 36 0.49 -6.95 12.78
C LYS A 36 1.56 -7.11 11.69
N PRO A 37 1.58 -8.20 10.91
CA PRO A 37 2.51 -8.34 9.79
C PRO A 37 2.28 -7.23 8.77
N LEU A 38 3.35 -6.73 8.15
CA LEU A 38 3.24 -5.88 6.97
C LEU A 38 2.97 -6.77 5.77
N ARG A 39 1.95 -6.42 4.99
CA ARG A 39 1.60 -7.14 3.75
C ARG A 39 1.82 -6.26 2.54
N ILE A 40 2.52 -6.79 1.55
CA ILE A 40 2.88 -6.09 0.32
C ILE A 40 2.32 -6.86 -0.88
N PHE A 41 1.60 -6.14 -1.74
CA PHE A 41 1.03 -6.64 -2.99
C PHE A 41 1.97 -6.24 -4.13
N GLN A 42 2.54 -7.20 -4.86
CA GLN A 42 3.38 -6.94 -6.03
C GLN A 42 2.67 -7.43 -7.29
N ALA A 43 2.57 -6.58 -8.31
CA ALA A 43 2.08 -7.00 -9.62
C ALA A 43 2.54 -6.08 -10.76
N ASN A 44 2.98 -6.67 -11.87
CA ASN A 44 3.05 -5.97 -13.15
C ASN A 44 1.64 -5.90 -13.77
N VAL A 45 1.14 -4.70 -14.07
CA VAL A 45 -0.22 -4.49 -14.60
C VAL A 45 -0.27 -4.20 -16.11
N GLY A 46 0.87 -4.32 -16.80
CA GLY A 46 0.97 -4.29 -18.27
C GLY A 46 0.43 -3.02 -18.92
N LYS A 47 0.42 -1.89 -18.21
CA LYS A 47 -0.22 -0.62 -18.59
C LYS A 47 -1.73 -0.74 -18.86
N ILE A 48 -2.38 -1.82 -18.42
CA ILE A 48 -3.80 -2.08 -18.66
C ILE A 48 -4.66 -1.35 -17.62
N PRO A 49 -5.47 -0.34 -18.00
CA PRO A 49 -6.20 0.46 -17.01
C PRO A 49 -7.15 -0.36 -16.11
N PRO A 50 -7.94 -1.33 -16.61
CA PRO A 50 -8.72 -2.23 -15.75
C PRO A 50 -7.88 -3.11 -14.82
N ALA A 51 -6.69 -3.56 -15.24
CA ALA A 51 -5.84 -4.40 -14.39
C ALA A 51 -5.22 -3.58 -13.25
N HIS A 52 -4.82 -2.34 -13.54
CA HIS A 52 -4.38 -1.38 -12.53
C HIS A 52 -5.51 -1.06 -11.53
N ASP A 53 -6.72 -0.76 -12.01
CA ASP A 53 -7.88 -0.53 -11.16
C ASP A 53 -8.23 -1.76 -10.29
N CYS A 54 -8.14 -2.96 -10.88
CA CYS A 54 -8.33 -4.24 -10.19
C CYS A 54 -7.30 -4.43 -9.07
N ALA A 55 -6.01 -4.26 -9.36
CA ALA A 55 -4.92 -4.43 -8.40
C ALA A 55 -5.14 -3.61 -7.12
N LEU A 56 -5.48 -2.32 -7.28
CA LEU A 56 -5.72 -1.44 -6.13
C LEU A 56 -6.99 -1.82 -5.32
N ALA A 57 -8.05 -2.26 -6.01
CA ALA A 57 -9.28 -2.67 -5.34
C ALA A 57 -9.09 -3.97 -4.53
N LEU A 58 -8.35 -4.93 -5.09
CA LEU A 58 -8.04 -6.20 -4.43
C LEU A 58 -7.05 -6.03 -3.28
N ALA A 59 -6.04 -5.18 -3.47
CA ALA A 59 -5.16 -4.80 -2.39
C ALA A 59 -5.94 -4.17 -1.23
N ASP A 60 -6.95 -3.32 -1.53
CA ASP A 60 -7.81 -2.76 -0.49
C ASP A 60 -8.66 -3.83 0.21
N SER A 61 -9.36 -4.67 -0.56
CA SER A 61 -10.26 -5.70 -0.03
C SER A 61 -9.53 -6.67 0.88
N GLU A 62 -8.33 -7.10 0.48
CA GLU A 62 -7.49 -8.02 1.22
C GLU A 62 -6.60 -7.33 2.27
N ARG A 63 -6.77 -6.03 2.49
CA ARG A 63 -6.07 -5.26 3.54
C ARG A 63 -4.54 -5.22 3.39
N TYR A 64 -4.00 -5.21 2.17
CA TYR A 64 -2.57 -4.99 1.91
C TYR A 64 -2.13 -3.59 2.29
N ASP A 65 -0.99 -3.46 2.95
CA ASP A 65 -0.47 -2.19 3.46
C ASP A 65 0.26 -1.40 2.36
N ILE A 66 0.94 -2.10 1.45
CA ILE A 66 1.72 -1.50 0.36
C ILE A 66 1.42 -2.24 -0.95
N VAL A 67 1.35 -1.50 -2.06
CA VAL A 67 1.18 -2.06 -3.41
C VAL A 67 2.34 -1.59 -4.29
N LEU A 68 3.11 -2.52 -4.83
CA LEU A 68 4.20 -2.30 -5.77
C LEU A 68 3.69 -2.66 -7.16
N LEU A 69 3.38 -1.66 -7.98
CA LEU A 69 2.93 -1.89 -9.35
C LEU A 69 4.03 -1.56 -10.35
N GLN A 70 4.30 -2.51 -11.24
CA GLN A 70 5.13 -2.30 -12.43
C GLN A 70 4.22 -2.07 -13.65
N GLU A 71 4.74 -1.36 -14.64
CA GLU A 71 4.01 -0.91 -15.82
C GLU A 71 2.64 -0.26 -15.49
N PRO A 72 2.60 0.76 -14.61
CA PRO A 72 1.35 1.40 -14.26
C PRO A 72 0.72 2.09 -15.49
N TRP A 73 -0.61 1.97 -15.63
CA TRP A 73 -1.33 2.81 -16.59
C TRP A 73 -1.15 4.29 -16.24
N THR A 74 -0.63 5.08 -17.17
CA THR A 74 -0.50 6.52 -17.06
C THR A 74 -1.00 7.23 -18.32
N SER A 75 -1.43 8.48 -18.16
CA SER A 75 -1.83 9.35 -19.26
C SER A 75 -1.44 10.80 -18.95
N ARG A 76 -1.61 11.70 -19.92
CA ARG A 76 -1.39 13.14 -19.77
C ARG A 76 -2.50 13.90 -20.47
N THR A 77 -2.89 15.01 -19.85
CA THR A 77 -3.68 16.10 -20.44
C THR A 77 -2.84 17.37 -20.42
N GLU A 78 -3.27 18.44 -21.10
CA GLU A 78 -2.53 19.71 -21.14
C GLU A 78 -2.17 20.26 -19.76
N SER A 79 -3.02 20.03 -18.75
CA SER A 79 -2.83 20.56 -17.40
C SER A 79 -2.45 19.51 -16.35
N ARG A 80 -2.48 18.20 -16.66
CA ARG A 80 -2.32 17.15 -15.65
C ARG A 80 -1.66 15.88 -16.14
N LEU A 81 -0.93 15.28 -15.21
CA LEU A 81 -0.45 13.92 -15.25
C LEU A 81 -1.48 13.00 -14.59
N LEU A 82 -1.82 11.90 -15.25
CA LEU A 82 -2.89 11.00 -14.83
C LEU A 82 -2.37 9.59 -14.59
N THR A 83 -2.89 8.96 -13.55
CA THR A 83 -2.73 7.52 -13.25
C THR A 83 -4.01 6.99 -12.60
N LYS A 84 -4.06 5.70 -12.26
CA LYS A 84 -5.10 5.17 -11.37
C LYS A 84 -4.74 5.46 -9.93
N THR A 85 -5.75 5.84 -9.16
CA THR A 85 -5.66 6.10 -7.72
C THR A 85 -6.78 5.35 -7.02
N HIS A 86 -6.60 5.12 -5.72
CA HIS A 86 -7.58 4.46 -4.88
C HIS A 86 -7.71 5.23 -3.55
N PRO A 87 -8.92 5.48 -3.02
CA PRO A 87 -9.07 6.34 -1.84
C PRO A 87 -8.41 5.79 -0.57
N ALA A 88 -8.09 4.49 -0.55
CA ALA A 88 -7.39 3.84 0.54
C ALA A 88 -5.87 4.06 0.57
N TYR A 89 -5.28 4.62 -0.49
CA TYR A 89 -3.83 4.69 -0.65
C TYR A 89 -3.34 6.10 -0.99
N ASP A 90 -2.15 6.44 -0.48
CA ASP A 90 -1.31 7.52 -1.00
C ASP A 90 -0.47 6.97 -2.16
N THR A 91 -0.27 7.76 -3.22
CA THR A 91 0.38 7.33 -4.47
C THR A 91 1.74 8.00 -4.62
N PHE A 92 2.76 7.20 -4.96
CA PHE A 92 4.15 7.62 -5.15
C PHE A 92 4.61 7.28 -6.57
N THR A 93 5.39 8.19 -7.17
CA THR A 93 5.94 8.07 -8.53
C THR A 93 7.42 8.45 -8.51
N PRO A 94 8.27 7.77 -9.29
CA PRO A 94 9.69 8.08 -9.34
C PRO A 94 10.02 9.35 -10.15
N VAL A 95 9.08 9.82 -10.99
CA VAL A 95 9.24 11.03 -11.81
C VAL A 95 8.19 12.08 -11.47
N ASP A 96 8.60 13.35 -11.54
CA ASP A 96 7.72 14.50 -11.27
C ASP A 96 6.85 14.87 -12.47
N MET A 97 7.36 14.64 -13.68
CA MET A 97 6.73 15.02 -14.94
C MET A 97 6.94 13.96 -16.02
N TRP A 98 5.94 13.76 -16.87
CA TRP A 98 6.07 12.97 -18.10
C TRP A 98 5.29 13.58 -19.25
N GLY A 99 5.87 13.51 -20.45
CA GLY A 99 5.27 14.03 -21.68
C GLY A 99 5.13 13.02 -22.82
N SER A 100 5.86 11.91 -22.72
CA SER A 100 5.99 10.88 -23.76
C SER A 100 6.01 9.49 -23.12
N ASN A 101 6.02 8.45 -23.95
CA ASN A 101 6.21 7.08 -23.46
C ASN A 101 7.59 6.86 -22.84
N ASP A 102 8.59 7.68 -23.21
CA ASP A 102 9.98 7.59 -22.74
C ASP A 102 10.23 8.30 -21.41
N THR A 103 9.26 9.09 -20.95
CA THR A 103 9.35 9.85 -19.69
C THR A 103 8.37 9.37 -18.63
N ARG A 104 7.36 8.58 -19.01
CA ARG A 104 6.39 8.01 -18.07
C ARG A 104 7.05 7.07 -17.06
N PRO A 105 6.59 7.06 -15.80
CA PRO A 105 7.06 6.10 -14.81
C PRO A 105 6.73 4.67 -15.26
N ARG A 106 7.66 3.75 -15.02
CA ARG A 106 7.45 2.31 -15.20
C ARG A 106 7.15 1.58 -13.91
N VAL A 107 7.20 2.27 -12.78
CA VAL A 107 6.78 1.79 -11.46
C VAL A 107 5.95 2.83 -10.73
N MET A 108 4.99 2.38 -9.92
CA MET A 108 4.28 3.20 -8.95
C MET A 108 4.07 2.40 -7.66
N THR A 109 4.21 3.09 -6.52
CA THR A 109 3.98 2.48 -5.21
C THR A 109 2.82 3.16 -4.52
N TYR A 110 1.94 2.37 -3.93
CA TYR A 110 0.76 2.83 -3.21
C TYR A 110 0.86 2.41 -1.75
N VAL A 111 0.82 3.36 -0.83
CA VAL A 111 0.93 3.09 0.61
C VAL A 111 -0.43 3.34 1.27
N ARG A 112 -0.92 2.37 2.02
CA ARG A 112 -2.24 2.48 2.66
C ARG A 112 -2.26 3.68 3.59
N ARG A 113 -3.36 4.43 3.54
CA ARG A 113 -3.67 5.50 4.48
C ARG A 113 -4.01 4.89 5.82
N ASP A 114 -2.97 4.69 6.60
CA ASP A 114 -2.97 4.17 7.96
C ASP A 114 -1.99 5.03 8.78
N SER A 115 -2.34 5.37 10.02
CA SER A 115 -1.49 6.21 10.88
C SER A 115 -0.21 5.50 11.32
N ARG A 116 -0.13 4.17 11.15
CA ARG A 116 1.06 3.33 11.42
C ARG A 116 2.05 3.31 10.25
N LEU A 117 1.67 3.83 9.09
CA LEU A 117 2.49 3.85 7.88
C LEU A 117 2.91 5.29 7.58
N ILE A 118 4.19 5.55 7.83
CA ILE A 118 4.88 6.79 7.47
C ILE A 118 5.79 6.43 6.31
N ALA A 119 5.56 7.04 5.16
CA ALA A 119 6.26 6.76 3.93
C ALA A 119 6.93 8.03 3.43
N ASP A 120 8.25 7.96 3.29
CA ASP A 120 9.09 9.02 2.77
C ASP A 120 9.73 8.53 1.48
N GLN A 121 9.60 9.30 0.40
CA GLN A 121 10.25 8.96 -0.86
C GLN A 121 11.70 9.42 -0.83
N ILE A 122 12.62 8.51 -1.13
CA ILE A 122 14.02 8.82 -1.35
C ILE A 122 14.34 8.70 -2.85
N ARG A 123 15.33 9.47 -3.32
CA ARG A 123 15.75 9.45 -4.73
C ARG A 123 17.27 9.36 -4.82
N PRO A 124 17.85 8.17 -4.58
CA PRO A 124 19.30 7.97 -4.72
C PRO A 124 19.76 8.20 -6.16
N PHE A 125 18.88 7.93 -7.13
CA PHE A 125 19.11 8.13 -8.55
C PHE A 125 17.87 8.70 -9.23
N GLN A 126 18.08 9.51 -10.27
CA GLN A 126 17.00 9.96 -11.15
C GLN A 126 16.72 8.87 -12.20
N THR A 127 15.65 8.11 -12.00
CA THR A 127 15.21 7.07 -12.94
C THR A 127 13.68 6.97 -12.89
N ARG A 128 13.07 6.49 -13.97
CA ARG A 128 11.62 6.23 -14.06
C ARG A 128 11.26 4.78 -13.76
N ASP A 129 12.27 3.92 -13.65
CA ASP A 129 12.18 2.47 -13.61
C ASP A 129 12.28 1.90 -12.19
N ILE A 130 12.73 2.73 -11.24
CA ILE A 130 12.92 2.33 -9.84
C ILE A 130 12.36 3.40 -8.92
N LEU A 131 11.62 2.98 -7.89
CA LEU A 131 11.05 3.85 -6.87
C LEU A 131 11.43 3.35 -5.49
N TRP A 132 12.14 4.18 -4.72
CA TRP A 132 12.55 3.91 -3.35
C TRP A 132 11.67 4.67 -2.35
N LEU A 133 11.11 3.96 -1.39
CA LEU A 133 10.42 4.54 -0.25
C LEU A 133 11.02 4.00 1.05
N THR A 134 11.18 4.87 2.04
CA THR A 134 11.40 4.47 3.43
C THR A 134 10.04 4.43 4.12
N ILE A 135 9.60 3.25 4.56
CA ILE A 135 8.30 3.05 5.19
C ILE A 135 8.51 2.44 6.57
N SER A 136 8.21 3.19 7.63
CA SER A 136 8.36 2.75 9.03
C SER A 136 9.76 2.18 9.34
N GLY A 137 10.81 2.80 8.78
CA GLY A 137 12.20 2.38 8.96
C GLY A 137 12.65 1.19 8.09
N ILE A 138 11.88 0.83 7.07
CA ILE A 138 12.20 -0.21 6.08
C ILE A 138 12.36 0.46 4.73
N THR A 139 13.43 0.14 4.01
CA THR A 139 13.60 0.60 2.63
C THR A 139 12.89 -0.37 1.69
N ILE A 140 11.92 0.12 0.92
CA ILE A 140 11.14 -0.66 -0.03
C ILE A 140 11.37 -0.10 -1.42
N VAL A 141 11.84 -0.95 -2.32
CA VAL A 141 12.21 -0.60 -3.69
C VAL A 141 11.31 -1.34 -4.65
N ASN A 142 10.55 -0.58 -5.44
CA ASN A 142 9.78 -1.09 -6.57
C ASN A 142 10.65 -0.98 -7.82
N PHE A 143 11.03 -2.13 -8.38
CA PHE A 143 11.93 -2.23 -9.53
C PHE A 143 11.19 -2.73 -10.76
N TYR A 144 11.41 -2.10 -11.89
CA TYR A 144 11.03 -2.64 -13.18
C TYR A 144 12.21 -2.53 -14.14
N ARG A 145 12.45 -3.60 -14.89
CA ARG A 145 13.39 -3.59 -16.00
C ARG A 145 12.68 -4.06 -17.26
N GLN A 146 12.77 -3.25 -18.33
CA GLN A 146 12.43 -3.73 -19.67
C GLN A 146 13.55 -4.62 -20.21
N ASN A 147 13.19 -5.65 -20.99
CA ASN A 147 14.18 -6.43 -21.75
C ASN A 147 15.11 -5.50 -22.56
N ASP A 148 16.40 -5.84 -22.58
CA ASP A 148 17.47 -5.15 -23.31
C ASP A 148 17.84 -3.70 -22.88
N GLU A 149 17.13 -3.13 -21.92
CA GLU A 149 17.49 -1.81 -21.36
C GLU A 149 18.48 -1.97 -20.20
N ARG A 150 19.63 -1.31 -20.32
CA ARG A 150 20.76 -1.46 -19.40
C ARG A 150 20.65 -0.57 -18.16
N ASP A 151 19.95 0.54 -18.28
CA ASP A 151 20.06 1.65 -17.34
C ASP A 151 19.51 1.31 -15.95
N ALA A 152 18.31 0.73 -15.87
CA ALA A 152 17.70 0.37 -14.59
C ALA A 152 18.55 -0.63 -13.77
N LEU A 153 19.02 -1.71 -14.40
CA LEU A 153 19.84 -2.70 -13.69
C LEU A 153 21.18 -2.10 -13.25
N ASN A 154 21.86 -1.34 -14.10
CA ASN A 154 23.11 -0.69 -13.73
C ASN A 154 22.92 0.28 -12.56
N THR A 155 21.80 1.00 -12.50
CA THR A 155 21.45 1.83 -11.35
C THR A 155 21.26 0.99 -10.09
N LEU A 156 20.53 -0.13 -10.17
CA LEU A 156 20.31 -1.01 -9.02
C LEU A 156 21.62 -1.60 -8.48
N LEU A 157 22.48 -2.12 -9.37
CA LEU A 157 23.76 -2.75 -9.00
C LEU A 157 24.76 -1.79 -8.34
N ARG A 158 24.67 -0.48 -8.64
CA ARG A 158 25.53 0.55 -8.04
C ARG A 158 24.98 1.10 -6.72
N TRP A 159 23.73 0.79 -6.39
CA TRP A 159 23.09 1.33 -5.21
C TRP A 159 23.59 0.61 -3.96
N ALA A 160 24.04 1.39 -2.96
CA ALA A 160 24.39 0.85 -1.66
C ALA A 160 23.12 0.41 -0.92
N VAL A 161 22.94 -0.90 -0.78
CA VAL A 161 21.76 -1.50 -0.14
C VAL A 161 21.83 -1.28 1.37
N PRO A 162 20.80 -0.65 2.00
CA PRO A 162 20.78 -0.46 3.44
C PRO A 162 20.31 -1.73 4.16
N GLU A 163 20.49 -1.76 5.49
CA GLU A 163 19.79 -2.72 6.35
C GLU A 163 18.27 -2.56 6.22
N ARG A 164 17.55 -3.66 6.47
CA ARG A 164 16.07 -3.70 6.43
C ARG A 164 15.52 -3.21 5.11
N CYS A 165 15.93 -3.88 4.04
CA CYS A 165 15.62 -3.55 2.67
C CYS A 165 14.79 -4.66 2.00
N LEU A 166 13.81 -4.27 1.21
CA LEU A 166 13.11 -5.10 0.23
C LEU A 166 13.32 -4.49 -1.15
N VAL A 167 13.78 -5.30 -2.10
CA VAL A 167 13.78 -4.97 -3.53
C VAL A 167 12.87 -5.95 -4.25
N ALA A 168 11.81 -5.45 -4.85
CA ALA A 168 10.80 -6.28 -5.48
C ALA A 168 10.26 -5.67 -6.79
N GLY A 169 9.89 -6.54 -7.71
CA GLY A 169 9.23 -6.16 -8.96
C GLY A 169 9.62 -7.07 -10.12
N ASP A 170 9.59 -6.55 -11.34
CA ASP A 170 9.81 -7.32 -12.56
C ASP A 170 11.25 -7.12 -13.06
N PHE A 171 12.06 -8.17 -12.91
CA PHE A 171 13.48 -8.15 -13.26
C PHE A 171 13.73 -8.56 -14.71
N ASN A 172 12.75 -9.18 -15.37
CA ASN A 172 12.87 -9.72 -16.72
C ASN A 172 14.15 -10.57 -16.92
N ALA A 173 14.53 -11.35 -15.89
CA ALA A 173 15.76 -12.14 -15.87
C ALA A 173 15.56 -13.53 -15.27
N ARG A 174 16.38 -14.48 -15.72
CA ARG A 174 16.37 -15.86 -15.24
C ARG A 174 17.72 -16.26 -14.70
N HIS A 175 17.71 -17.04 -13.64
CA HIS A 175 18.88 -17.67 -13.04
C HIS A 175 18.44 -18.96 -12.38
N ASN A 176 19.35 -19.94 -12.32
CA ASN A 176 19.07 -21.27 -11.81
C ASN A 176 18.59 -21.30 -10.35
N SER A 177 18.83 -20.25 -9.57
CA SER A 177 18.36 -20.14 -8.18
C SER A 177 16.87 -19.83 -8.05
N TRP A 178 16.20 -19.32 -9.09
CA TRP A 178 14.74 -19.09 -9.07
C TRP A 178 13.98 -19.76 -10.20
N GLN A 179 14.65 -20.17 -11.27
CA GLN A 179 14.06 -20.92 -12.37
C GLN A 179 15.08 -21.87 -12.98
N THR A 180 14.75 -23.16 -13.01
CA THR A 180 15.53 -24.22 -13.64
C THR A 180 15.81 -23.89 -15.10
N GLY A 181 17.08 -24.02 -15.49
CA GLY A 181 17.56 -23.77 -16.84
C GLY A 181 18.76 -22.83 -16.87
N GLN A 182 19.09 -22.35 -18.07
CA GLN A 182 20.18 -21.42 -18.29
C GLN A 182 19.82 -20.02 -17.80
N ALA A 183 20.76 -19.36 -17.14
CA ALA A 183 20.61 -17.96 -16.75
C ALA A 183 20.51 -17.08 -18.01
N THR A 184 19.57 -16.12 -18.02
CA THR A 184 19.39 -15.19 -19.14
C THR A 184 19.22 -13.76 -18.63
N ASN A 185 19.44 -12.79 -19.53
CA ASN A 185 19.21 -11.36 -19.27
C ASN A 185 19.91 -10.85 -18.00
N ARG A 186 21.17 -11.26 -17.81
CA ARG A 186 22.03 -10.88 -16.66
C ARG A 186 21.56 -11.41 -15.30
N GLY A 187 20.81 -12.52 -15.28
CA GLY A 187 20.43 -13.19 -14.02
C GLY A 187 21.61 -13.55 -13.12
N GLN A 188 22.77 -13.89 -13.69
CA GLN A 188 24.00 -14.14 -12.93
C GLN A 188 24.46 -12.90 -12.15
N GLU A 189 24.38 -11.70 -12.75
CA GLU A 189 24.77 -10.45 -12.09
C GLU A 189 23.80 -10.07 -10.97
N ILE A 190 22.50 -10.32 -11.18
CA ILE A 190 21.46 -10.10 -10.16
C ILE A 190 21.69 -11.04 -8.96
N ALA A 191 21.98 -12.32 -9.22
CA ALA A 191 22.27 -13.29 -8.18
C ALA A 191 23.55 -12.94 -7.40
N GLY A 192 24.61 -12.53 -8.10
CA GLY A 192 25.85 -12.04 -7.49
C GLY A 192 25.60 -10.82 -6.61
N TRP A 193 24.91 -9.81 -7.13
CA TRP A 193 24.55 -8.60 -6.37
C TRP A 193 23.70 -8.89 -5.14
N ALA A 194 22.70 -9.79 -5.25
CA ALA A 194 21.90 -10.19 -4.10
C ALA A 194 22.78 -10.84 -3.02
N SER A 195 23.67 -11.75 -3.41
CA SER A 195 24.61 -12.40 -2.50
C SER A 195 25.61 -11.44 -1.87
N GLU A 196 26.12 -10.45 -2.61
CA GLU A 196 27.07 -9.44 -2.12
C GLU A 196 26.43 -8.46 -1.13
N ASN A 197 25.09 -8.34 -1.13
CA ASN A 197 24.33 -7.43 -0.28
C ASN A 197 23.49 -8.16 0.78
N ASP A 198 23.76 -9.45 1.03
CA ASP A 198 23.04 -10.31 1.98
C ASP A 198 21.51 -10.30 1.77
N LEU A 199 21.07 -10.29 0.51
CA LEU A 199 19.67 -10.31 0.13
C LEU A 199 19.20 -11.73 -0.19
N ASP A 200 18.32 -12.26 0.65
CA ASP A 200 17.64 -13.53 0.41
C ASP A 200 16.55 -13.38 -0.66
N LEU A 201 16.51 -14.33 -1.59
CA LEU A 201 15.40 -14.47 -2.53
C LEU A 201 14.19 -15.09 -1.82
N LEU A 202 13.05 -14.40 -1.86
CA LEU A 202 11.80 -14.87 -1.23
C LEU A 202 11.00 -15.82 -2.11
N ASN A 203 11.17 -15.75 -3.43
CA ASN A 203 10.43 -16.58 -4.37
C ASN A 203 10.73 -18.06 -4.13
N THR A 204 9.70 -18.89 -4.16
CA THR A 204 9.87 -20.34 -4.30
C THR A 204 10.40 -20.64 -5.71
N PRO A 205 11.53 -21.37 -5.85
CA PRO A 205 12.08 -21.72 -7.15
C PRO A 205 11.06 -22.46 -8.03
N ASP A 206 11.13 -22.21 -9.35
CA ASP A 206 10.29 -22.83 -10.39
C ASP A 206 8.79 -22.57 -10.30
N ILE A 207 8.33 -21.74 -9.36
CA ILE A 207 6.94 -21.25 -9.36
C ILE A 207 6.83 -20.11 -10.36
N PRO A 208 6.03 -20.25 -11.44
CA PRO A 208 5.89 -19.20 -12.44
C PRO A 208 5.26 -17.95 -11.86
N THR A 209 5.70 -16.79 -12.35
CA THR A 209 5.11 -15.48 -12.07
C THR A 209 4.37 -14.91 -13.26
N ASN A 210 4.27 -15.67 -14.36
CA ASN A 210 3.41 -15.36 -15.50
C ASN A 210 2.87 -16.64 -16.17
N PRO A 211 1.82 -16.53 -17.02
CA PRO A 211 1.27 -17.66 -17.76
C PRO A 211 2.23 -18.28 -18.78
N HIS A 212 3.41 -17.71 -19.00
CA HIS A 212 4.41 -18.28 -19.91
C HIS A 212 5.33 -19.29 -19.22
N GLY A 213 5.12 -19.55 -17.93
CA GLY A 213 5.97 -20.47 -17.16
C GLY A 213 7.30 -19.85 -16.70
N ASN A 214 7.43 -18.52 -16.76
CA ASN A 214 8.65 -17.85 -16.32
C ASN A 214 8.49 -17.28 -14.91
N THR A 215 9.59 -17.25 -14.17
CA THR A 215 9.74 -16.64 -12.83
C THR A 215 10.64 -15.42 -12.98
N ILE A 216 10.03 -14.27 -13.27
CA ILE A 216 10.73 -13.01 -13.55
C ILE A 216 10.33 -11.87 -12.63
N ASP A 217 9.22 -12.02 -11.91
CA ASP A 217 8.79 -11.11 -10.86
C ASP A 217 9.40 -11.59 -9.54
N LEU A 218 10.42 -10.90 -9.05
CA LEU A 218 11.24 -11.35 -7.93
C LEU A 218 11.11 -10.42 -6.72
N ALA A 219 11.35 -10.97 -5.53
CA ALA A 219 11.47 -10.24 -4.29
C ALA A 219 12.71 -10.69 -3.53
N PHE A 220 13.58 -9.73 -3.20
CA PHE A 220 14.85 -9.92 -2.48
C PHE A 220 14.85 -9.09 -1.20
N THR A 221 15.31 -9.64 -0.07
CA THR A 221 15.34 -8.91 1.20
C THR A 221 16.43 -9.40 2.15
N ASN A 222 16.98 -8.50 2.96
CA ASN A 222 17.86 -8.84 4.09
C ASN A 222 17.10 -8.88 5.43
N MET A 223 15.76 -8.97 5.37
CA MET A 223 14.92 -9.10 6.55
C MET A 223 14.53 -10.56 6.78
N PRO A 224 14.78 -11.12 7.99
CA PRO A 224 14.50 -12.52 8.26
C PRO A 224 12.98 -12.78 8.31
N LEU A 225 12.61 -14.04 8.07
CA LEU A 225 11.23 -14.55 8.18
C LEU A 225 10.22 -13.90 7.21
N ALA A 226 10.71 -13.18 6.21
CA ALA A 226 9.87 -12.69 5.13
C ALA A 226 9.50 -13.84 4.19
N GLU A 227 8.30 -13.79 3.62
CA GLU A 227 7.79 -14.82 2.71
C GLU A 227 7.18 -14.19 1.47
N ALA A 228 7.29 -14.87 0.32
CA ALA A 228 6.60 -14.51 -0.91
C ALA A 228 5.77 -15.69 -1.42
N THR A 229 4.53 -15.41 -1.80
CA THR A 229 3.61 -16.40 -2.36
C THR A 229 2.94 -15.85 -3.62
N VAL A 230 2.82 -16.69 -4.64
CA VAL A 230 2.02 -16.37 -5.83
C VAL A 230 0.56 -16.63 -5.50
N GLU A 231 -0.29 -15.62 -5.64
CA GLU A 231 -1.67 -15.66 -5.19
C GLU A 231 -2.67 -15.55 -6.35
N ASP A 232 -3.22 -16.68 -6.77
CA ASP A 232 -4.24 -16.74 -7.83
C ASP A 232 -5.50 -15.94 -7.48
N HIS A 233 -5.85 -15.93 -6.20
CA HIS A 233 -6.98 -15.17 -5.68
C HIS A 233 -6.75 -13.66 -5.75
N LEU A 234 -5.58 -13.18 -6.19
CA LEU A 234 -5.26 -11.77 -6.41
C LEU A 234 -5.09 -11.40 -7.89
N ALA A 235 -5.35 -12.33 -8.82
CA ALA A 235 -5.14 -12.11 -10.25
C ALA A 235 -5.81 -10.81 -10.76
N THR A 236 -5.01 -9.92 -11.33
CA THR A 236 -5.40 -8.57 -11.76
C THR A 236 -5.97 -8.51 -13.17
N SER A 237 -5.96 -9.63 -13.92
CA SER A 237 -6.14 -9.75 -15.38
C SER A 237 -4.96 -9.31 -16.26
N SER A 238 -3.85 -8.91 -15.64
CA SER A 238 -2.55 -8.83 -16.31
C SER A 238 -2.07 -10.21 -16.78
N ASP A 239 -1.13 -10.22 -17.71
CA ASP A 239 -0.31 -11.36 -18.10
C ASP A 239 0.82 -11.65 -17.09
N HIS A 240 0.85 -10.98 -15.95
CA HIS A 240 1.64 -11.37 -14.78
C HIS A 240 0.75 -11.90 -13.65
N PHE A 241 1.36 -12.68 -12.77
CA PHE A 241 0.77 -13.15 -11.54
C PHE A 241 1.05 -12.16 -10.42
N THR A 242 0.23 -12.21 -9.39
CA THR A 242 0.39 -11.32 -8.23
C THR A 242 1.14 -12.05 -7.15
N LEU A 243 2.16 -11.40 -6.59
CA LEU A 243 2.89 -11.88 -5.43
C LEU A 243 2.39 -11.18 -4.17
N SER A 244 2.14 -11.97 -3.13
CA SER A 244 1.88 -11.53 -1.78
C SER A 244 3.13 -11.72 -0.94
N LEU A 245 3.69 -10.61 -0.46
CA LEU A 245 4.85 -10.61 0.43
C LEU A 245 4.40 -10.31 1.86
N THR A 246 4.88 -11.09 2.82
CA THR A 246 4.52 -10.94 4.24
C THR A 246 5.77 -10.79 5.09
N PHE A 247 5.76 -9.80 5.98
CA PHE A 247 6.85 -9.51 6.91
C PHE A 247 6.30 -9.53 8.34
N PRO A 248 6.58 -10.59 9.13
CA PRO A 248 5.93 -10.82 10.42
C PRO A 248 6.39 -9.88 11.55
N ASP A 249 7.66 -9.45 11.52
CA ASP A 249 8.31 -8.82 12.67
C ASP A 249 8.58 -7.31 12.52
N ILE A 250 7.62 -6.59 11.95
CA ILE A 250 7.74 -5.14 11.80
C ILE A 250 7.16 -4.46 13.04
N LYS A 251 8.06 -3.95 13.88
CA LYS A 251 7.69 -3.08 15.01
C LYS A 251 6.84 -1.93 14.48
N ALA A 252 5.62 -1.80 15.00
CA ALA A 252 4.78 -0.66 14.71
C ALA A 252 5.54 0.62 15.12
N THR A 253 5.76 1.52 14.16
CA THR A 253 6.17 2.87 14.48
C THR A 253 5.10 3.51 15.36
N PRO A 254 5.48 4.29 16.39
CA PRO A 254 4.51 5.05 17.17
C PRO A 254 3.61 5.84 16.21
N SER A 255 2.29 5.63 16.32
CA SER A 255 1.32 6.35 15.50
C SER A 255 1.57 7.85 15.71
N GLN A 256 1.98 8.55 14.66
CA GLN A 256 2.07 10.00 14.73
C GLN A 256 0.66 10.55 14.95
N PRO A 257 0.46 11.48 15.91
CA PRO A 257 -0.83 12.12 16.08
C PRO A 257 -1.21 12.82 14.78
N GLY A 258 -2.32 12.41 14.16
CA GLY A 258 -2.79 13.02 12.93
C GLY A 258 -3.05 14.51 13.12
N LYS A 259 -2.99 15.30 12.03
CA LYS A 259 -3.28 16.74 12.06
C LYS A 259 -4.57 16.99 12.84
N ILE A 260 -4.52 17.84 13.85
CA ILE A 260 -5.71 18.16 14.63
C ILE A 260 -6.68 18.96 13.78
N ARG A 261 -7.96 18.62 13.84
CA ARG A 261 -9.04 19.31 13.16
C ARG A 261 -9.99 19.91 14.19
N VAL A 262 -10.29 21.18 13.97
CA VAL A 262 -11.35 21.95 14.62
C VAL A 262 -12.31 22.33 13.51
N THR A 263 -13.46 21.67 13.43
CA THR A 263 -14.32 21.71 12.23
C THR A 263 -15.81 21.90 12.51
N THR A 264 -16.30 21.40 13.64
CA THR A 264 -17.70 21.63 14.05
C THR A 264 -17.81 22.95 14.79
N GLU A 265 -19.00 23.54 14.82
CA GLU A 265 -19.24 24.79 15.58
C GLU A 265 -18.88 24.65 17.06
N ASP A 266 -19.22 23.52 17.71
CA ASP A 266 -18.88 23.29 19.12
C ASP A 266 -17.35 23.20 19.36
N GLU A 267 -16.63 22.46 18.51
CA GLU A 267 -15.16 22.42 18.50
C GLU A 267 -14.57 23.83 18.35
N LEU A 268 -15.12 24.65 17.45
CA LEU A 268 -14.64 26.01 17.21
C LEU A 268 -14.91 26.92 18.41
N LYS A 269 -16.11 26.82 19.00
CA LYS A 269 -16.48 27.58 20.20
C LYS A 269 -15.54 27.25 21.36
N ARG A 270 -15.33 25.96 21.62
CA ARG A 270 -14.41 25.50 22.67
C ARG A 270 -12.96 25.91 22.40
N PHE A 271 -12.54 25.92 21.13
CA PHE A 271 -11.22 26.41 20.75
C PHE A 271 -11.05 27.89 21.10
N VAL A 272 -12.03 28.72 20.75
CA VAL A 272 -12.05 30.16 21.07
C VAL A 272 -11.99 30.37 22.58
N GLU A 273 -12.83 29.68 23.36
CA GLU A 273 -12.84 29.79 24.83
C GLU A 273 -11.47 29.48 25.45
N ILE A 274 -10.76 28.45 24.97
CA ILE A 274 -9.42 28.09 25.46
C ILE A 274 -8.37 29.13 25.05
N VAL A 275 -8.45 29.65 23.82
CA VAL A 275 -7.53 30.69 23.34
C VAL A 275 -7.72 32.00 24.12
N GLU A 276 -8.97 32.44 24.34
CA GLU A 276 -9.28 33.64 25.11
C GLU A 276 -8.74 33.53 26.54
N LEU A 277 -8.92 32.39 27.19
CA LEU A 277 -8.44 32.15 28.54
C LEU A 277 -6.90 32.06 28.62
N GLY A 278 -6.25 31.44 27.63
CA GLY A 278 -4.79 31.35 27.61
C GLY A 278 -4.10 32.64 27.15
N ALA A 279 -4.76 33.47 26.35
CA ALA A 279 -4.20 34.73 25.87
C ALA A 279 -3.96 35.74 27.00
N THR A 280 -4.71 35.65 28.11
CA THR A 280 -4.48 36.51 29.29
C THR A 280 -3.15 36.25 29.98
N GLU A 281 -2.53 35.09 29.75
CA GLU A 281 -1.24 34.71 30.33
C GLU A 281 -0.05 35.11 29.43
N ILE A 282 -0.31 35.60 28.22
CA ILE A 282 0.73 36.01 27.27
C ILE A 282 1.11 37.48 27.51
N PRO A 283 2.38 37.80 27.80
CA PRO A 283 2.83 39.18 28.00
C PRO A 283 2.64 40.06 26.75
N ALA A 284 2.18 41.29 26.94
CA ALA A 284 1.84 42.21 25.84
C ALA A 284 3.02 43.02 25.27
N THR A 285 4.24 42.85 25.78
CA THR A 285 5.40 43.69 25.44
C THR A 285 6.63 42.86 25.12
N GLY A 286 7.09 42.94 23.87
CA GLY A 286 8.43 42.57 23.46
C GLY A 286 9.07 43.75 22.73
N SER A 287 10.19 44.24 23.24
CA SER A 287 10.95 45.36 22.65
C SER A 287 12.23 44.88 21.97
N THR A 288 12.62 43.62 22.21
CA THR A 288 13.81 42.99 21.62
C THR A 288 13.43 41.85 20.68
N PRO A 289 14.27 41.50 19.69
CA PRO A 289 14.04 40.34 18.81
C PRO A 289 13.81 39.03 19.58
N LYS A 290 14.55 38.82 20.69
CA LYS A 290 14.41 37.62 21.53
C LYS A 290 13.04 37.53 22.20
N GLU A 291 12.55 38.64 22.74
CA GLU A 291 11.21 38.71 23.36
C GLU A 291 10.10 38.48 22.33
N LEU A 292 10.29 38.94 21.08
CA LEU A 292 9.35 38.67 19.99
C LEU A 292 9.33 37.18 19.60
N ASP A 293 10.47 36.50 19.57
CA ASP A 293 10.56 35.05 19.31
C ASP A 293 9.92 34.23 20.45
N GLU A 294 10.12 34.64 21.71
CA GLU A 294 9.47 34.04 22.87
C GLU A 294 7.95 34.23 22.85
N LEU A 295 7.48 35.41 22.42
CA LEU A 295 6.07 35.71 22.23
C LEU A 295 5.45 34.83 21.13
N ALA A 296 6.11 34.76 19.97
CA ALA A 296 5.67 33.91 18.86
C ALA A 296 5.59 32.43 19.29
N SER A 297 6.58 31.95 20.03
CA SER A 297 6.62 30.59 20.57
C SER A 297 5.47 30.32 21.54
N SER A 298 5.18 31.28 22.42
CA SER A 298 4.07 31.20 23.39
C SER A 298 2.72 31.17 22.70
N LEU A 299 2.51 32.02 21.69
CA LEU A 299 1.29 32.05 20.90
C LEU A 299 1.10 30.75 20.10
N ALA A 300 2.15 30.26 19.45
CA ALA A 300 2.11 28.99 18.72
C ALA A 300 1.79 27.80 19.65
N SER A 301 2.36 27.80 20.86
CA SER A 301 2.10 26.79 21.89
C SER A 301 0.64 26.83 22.37
N LEU A 302 0.11 28.02 22.64
CA LEU A 302 -1.29 28.22 23.03
C LEU A 302 -2.24 27.71 21.94
N LEU A 303 -2.08 28.19 20.70
CA LEU A 303 -2.94 27.78 19.58
C LEU A 303 -2.87 26.27 19.33
N THR A 304 -1.69 25.67 19.45
CA THR A 304 -1.51 24.22 19.30
C THR A 304 -2.21 23.45 20.43
N SER A 305 -2.09 23.90 21.67
CA SER A 305 -2.68 23.27 22.84
C SER A 305 -4.20 23.40 22.84
N ALA A 306 -4.72 24.59 22.52
CA ALA A 306 -6.14 24.85 22.34
C ALA A 306 -6.73 23.98 21.22
N ALA A 307 -6.05 23.88 20.08
CA ALA A 307 -6.48 23.01 19.00
C ALA A 307 -6.54 21.54 19.44
N LYS A 308 -5.51 21.04 20.15
CA LYS A 308 -5.47 19.67 20.68
C LYS A 308 -6.57 19.38 21.71
N ALA A 309 -6.91 20.36 22.55
CA ALA A 309 -7.92 20.22 23.60
C ALA A 309 -9.36 20.31 23.07
N ALA A 310 -9.60 21.21 22.11
CA ALA A 310 -10.93 21.42 21.55
C ALA A 310 -11.23 20.49 20.37
N GLY A 311 -10.21 20.19 19.56
CA GLY A 311 -10.34 19.44 18.32
C GLY A 311 -10.14 17.95 18.48
N ARG A 312 -10.12 17.27 17.33
CA ARG A 312 -9.90 15.83 17.21
C ARG A 312 -8.78 15.52 16.23
N PRO A 313 -7.99 14.46 16.44
CA PRO A 313 -7.03 14.01 15.43
C PRO A 313 -7.76 13.66 14.12
N ALA A 314 -7.26 14.18 13.00
CA ALA A 314 -7.72 13.73 11.70
C ALA A 314 -7.40 12.24 11.56
N ARG A 315 -8.43 11.42 11.35
CA ARG A 315 -8.24 10.00 11.03
C ARG A 315 -7.56 9.89 9.66
N LYS A 316 -6.31 9.44 9.63
CA LYS A 316 -5.63 8.97 8.42
C LYS A 316 -6.18 7.57 8.11
N GLY A 317 -7.40 7.54 7.60
CA GLY A 317 -8.13 6.32 7.28
C GLY A 317 -8.49 6.29 5.81
N GLY A 318 -8.02 5.26 5.11
CA GLY A 318 -8.45 4.94 3.76
C GLY A 318 -9.96 4.68 3.68
N ARG A 319 -10.54 4.95 2.50
CA ARG A 319 -11.91 4.54 2.16
C ARG A 319 -11.85 3.54 1.01
N SER A 320 -12.80 2.62 0.97
CA SER A 320 -12.97 1.74 -0.19
C SER A 320 -13.42 2.54 -1.41
N ALA A 321 -13.06 2.08 -2.60
CA ALA A 321 -13.49 2.71 -3.84
C ALA A 321 -15.01 2.57 -4.04
N PRO A 322 -15.78 3.67 -4.09
CA PRO A 322 -17.23 3.60 -4.25
C PRO A 322 -17.69 3.08 -5.63
N TRP A 323 -16.78 3.07 -6.62
CA TRP A 323 -17.03 2.50 -7.94
C TRP A 323 -16.71 1.00 -8.02
N TRP A 324 -16.08 0.41 -6.99
CA TRP A 324 -15.88 -1.02 -6.89
C TRP A 324 -17.14 -1.65 -6.27
N THR A 325 -18.06 -2.04 -7.15
CA THR A 325 -19.37 -2.58 -6.76
C THR A 325 -19.33 -4.10 -6.55
N GLU A 326 -20.39 -4.66 -5.97
CA GLU A 326 -20.56 -6.12 -5.86
C GLU A 326 -20.48 -6.81 -7.24
N GLU A 327 -21.00 -6.16 -8.29
CA GLU A 327 -20.89 -6.67 -9.66
C GLU A 327 -19.43 -6.79 -10.12
N CYS A 328 -18.56 -5.84 -9.73
CA CYS A 328 -17.12 -5.93 -9.99
C CYS A 328 -16.50 -7.10 -9.20
N ALA A 329 -16.90 -7.30 -7.95
CA ALA A 329 -16.41 -8.39 -7.10
C ALA A 329 -16.79 -9.77 -7.66
N VAL A 330 -18.04 -9.94 -8.10
CA VAL A 330 -18.51 -11.16 -8.77
C VAL A 330 -17.77 -11.38 -10.08
N ALA A 331 -17.59 -10.34 -10.91
CA ALA A 331 -16.91 -10.45 -12.18
C ALA A 331 -15.44 -10.87 -12.04
N VAL A 332 -14.72 -10.32 -11.06
CA VAL A 332 -13.33 -10.72 -10.81
C VAL A 332 -13.25 -12.13 -10.25
N ALA A 333 -14.19 -12.55 -9.39
CA ALA A 333 -14.28 -13.92 -8.88
C ALA A 333 -14.52 -14.93 -10.01
N ALA A 334 -15.43 -14.63 -10.95
CA ALA A 334 -15.70 -15.46 -12.12
C ALA A 334 -14.46 -15.59 -13.03
N PHE A 335 -13.79 -14.46 -13.32
CA PHE A 335 -12.53 -14.47 -14.07
C PHE A 335 -11.46 -15.36 -13.41
N ARG A 336 -11.30 -15.26 -12.09
CA ARG A 336 -10.33 -16.05 -11.33
C ARG A 336 -10.66 -17.54 -11.32
N ALA A 337 -11.94 -17.89 -11.21
CA ALA A 337 -12.37 -19.28 -11.27
C ALA A 337 -11.93 -19.93 -12.58
N ILE A 338 -12.12 -19.24 -13.71
CA ILE A 338 -11.70 -19.73 -15.04
C ILE A 338 -10.18 -19.75 -15.17
N ARG A 339 -9.48 -18.70 -14.70
CA ARG A 339 -8.01 -18.64 -14.73
C ARG A 339 -7.34 -19.76 -13.94
N ARG A 340 -7.88 -20.15 -12.78
CA ARG A 340 -7.32 -21.23 -11.95
C ARG A 340 -7.33 -22.59 -12.65
N LEU A 341 -8.25 -22.80 -13.59
CA LEU A 341 -8.29 -24.04 -14.39
C LEU A 341 -7.18 -24.09 -15.44
N TYR A 342 -6.69 -22.93 -15.88
CA TYR A 342 -5.69 -22.77 -16.93
C TYR A 342 -4.64 -21.73 -16.52
N PRO A 343 -3.82 -22.04 -15.51
CA PRO A 343 -2.89 -21.07 -14.94
C PRO A 343 -1.79 -20.69 -15.93
N VAL A 344 -1.31 -21.66 -16.72
CA VAL A 344 -0.21 -21.49 -17.68
C VAL A 344 -0.73 -21.76 -19.10
N GLY A 345 -0.16 -21.04 -20.06
CA GLY A 345 -0.48 -21.14 -21.48
C GLY A 345 -1.62 -20.22 -21.92
N PHE A 346 -1.82 -20.16 -23.23
CA PHE A 346 -2.95 -19.46 -23.81
C PHE A 346 -4.22 -20.31 -23.68
N ASN A 347 -5.30 -19.70 -23.20
CA ASN A 347 -6.62 -20.32 -23.16
C ASN A 347 -7.70 -19.31 -23.56
N GLN A 348 -8.61 -19.72 -24.44
CA GLN A 348 -9.65 -18.87 -25.00
C GLN A 348 -10.69 -18.43 -23.95
N ASP A 349 -11.08 -19.32 -23.04
CA ASP A 349 -12.05 -19.03 -21.99
C ASP A 349 -11.49 -18.00 -21.00
N VAL A 350 -10.20 -18.10 -20.66
CA VAL A 350 -9.51 -17.08 -19.86
C VAL A 350 -9.56 -15.71 -20.55
N GLN A 351 -9.38 -15.64 -21.87
CA GLN A 351 -9.46 -14.37 -22.60
C GLN A 351 -10.88 -13.80 -22.64
N ILE A 352 -11.89 -14.66 -22.83
CA ILE A 352 -13.30 -14.27 -22.79
C ILE A 352 -13.65 -13.71 -21.41
N ALA A 353 -13.32 -14.45 -20.35
CA ALA A 353 -13.56 -14.03 -18.97
C ALA A 353 -12.85 -12.71 -18.63
N LYS A 354 -11.60 -12.54 -19.07
CA LYS A 354 -10.83 -11.31 -18.95
C LYS A 354 -11.53 -10.12 -19.62
N ARG A 355 -12.00 -10.28 -20.85
CA ARG A 355 -12.72 -9.23 -21.59
C ARG A 355 -14.02 -8.83 -20.88
N ASP A 356 -14.77 -9.81 -20.39
CA ASP A 356 -16.07 -9.56 -19.76
C ASP A 356 -15.91 -8.90 -18.39
N PHE A 357 -14.91 -9.33 -17.61
CA PHE A 357 -14.46 -8.63 -16.41
C PHE A 357 -14.10 -7.16 -16.69
N HIS A 358 -13.27 -6.91 -17.72
CA HIS A 358 -12.89 -5.54 -18.10
C HIS A 358 -14.09 -4.68 -18.46
N ARG A 359 -15.08 -5.25 -19.16
CA ARG A 359 -16.30 -4.55 -19.55
C ARG A 359 -17.07 -4.07 -18.33
N ILE A 360 -17.22 -4.94 -17.33
CA ILE A 360 -17.93 -4.65 -16.07
C ILE A 360 -17.23 -3.54 -15.30
N VAL A 361 -15.91 -3.66 -15.05
CA VAL A 361 -15.15 -2.64 -14.32
C VAL A 361 -15.21 -1.27 -14.99
N ARG A 362 -15.03 -1.22 -16.33
CA ARG A 362 -15.14 0.04 -17.09
C ARG A 362 -16.54 0.64 -16.98
N ARG A 363 -17.59 -0.19 -17.07
CA ARG A 363 -18.99 0.25 -16.96
C ARG A 363 -19.30 0.79 -15.57
N ALA A 364 -18.98 0.04 -14.51
CA ALA A 364 -19.23 0.43 -13.13
C ALA A 364 -18.54 1.76 -12.79
N LYS A 365 -17.26 1.89 -13.16
CA LYS A 365 -16.51 3.13 -12.96
C LYS A 365 -17.12 4.29 -13.72
N ARG A 366 -17.42 4.13 -15.00
CA ARG A 366 -18.06 5.18 -15.82
C ARG A 366 -19.42 5.60 -15.24
N GLN A 367 -20.23 4.65 -14.79
CA GLN A 367 -21.54 4.92 -14.20
C GLN A 367 -21.41 5.72 -12.90
N TYR A 368 -20.49 5.32 -12.01
CA TYR A 368 -20.22 6.06 -10.77
C TYR A 368 -19.86 7.53 -11.07
N TRP A 369 -18.96 7.76 -12.03
CA TRP A 369 -18.55 9.11 -12.40
C TRP A 369 -19.68 9.94 -13.00
N ARG A 370 -20.51 9.34 -13.87
CA ARG A 370 -21.71 10.02 -14.41
C ARG A 370 -22.68 10.40 -13.29
N ASN A 371 -23.09 9.43 -12.47
CA ASN A 371 -24.03 9.66 -11.38
C ASN A 371 -23.53 10.71 -10.39
N LEU A 372 -22.22 10.72 -10.10
CA LEU A 372 -21.64 11.72 -9.21
C LEU A 372 -21.76 13.13 -9.80
N ILE A 373 -21.45 13.31 -11.09
CA ILE A 373 -21.58 14.60 -11.78
C ILE A 373 -23.05 15.03 -11.80
N ASP A 374 -23.95 14.12 -12.14
CA ASP A 374 -25.40 14.37 -12.19
C ASP A 374 -25.98 14.73 -10.80
N SER A 375 -25.34 14.29 -9.71
CA SER A 375 -25.76 14.60 -8.33
C SER A 375 -25.45 16.03 -7.88
N PHE A 376 -24.74 16.83 -8.67
CA PHE A 376 -24.36 18.19 -8.30
C PHE A 376 -25.51 19.19 -8.52
N SER A 377 -26.41 19.26 -7.53
CA SER A 377 -27.60 20.12 -7.55
C SER A 377 -27.51 21.39 -6.69
N SER A 378 -26.39 21.60 -5.99
CA SER A 378 -26.23 22.74 -5.06
C SER A 378 -24.83 23.36 -5.13
N SER A 379 -24.72 24.62 -4.71
CA SER A 379 -23.43 25.34 -4.64
C SER A 379 -22.41 24.61 -3.76
N SER A 380 -22.83 23.94 -2.69
CA SER A 380 -21.95 23.12 -1.84
C SER A 380 -21.46 21.86 -2.54
N ALA A 381 -22.27 21.26 -3.43
CA ALA A 381 -21.87 20.15 -4.28
C ALA A 381 -20.84 20.60 -5.34
N VAL A 382 -20.99 21.81 -5.89
CA VAL A 382 -20.00 22.41 -6.79
C VAL A 382 -18.66 22.64 -6.09
N PHE A 383 -18.63 23.10 -4.84
CA PHE A 383 -17.38 23.21 -4.07
C PHE A 383 -16.69 21.85 -3.85
N LYS A 384 -17.45 20.76 -3.67
CA LYS A 384 -16.88 19.41 -3.65
C LYS A 384 -16.25 19.09 -5.01
N ALA A 385 -16.89 19.42 -6.13
CA ALA A 385 -16.36 19.22 -7.48
C ALA A 385 -15.09 20.05 -7.76
N VAL A 386 -15.04 21.31 -7.31
CA VAL A 386 -13.87 22.18 -7.46
C VAL A 386 -12.64 21.60 -6.76
N ARG A 387 -12.81 20.91 -5.62
CA ARG A 387 -11.72 20.19 -4.96
C ARG A 387 -11.11 19.07 -5.82
N TRP A 388 -11.88 18.53 -6.76
CA TRP A 388 -11.45 17.45 -7.67
C TRP A 388 -10.79 18.06 -8.91
N LEU A 389 -11.29 19.22 -9.36
CA LEU A 389 -10.67 20.04 -10.40
C LEU A 389 -9.41 20.77 -9.91
N LYS A 390 -9.23 21.02 -8.62
CA LYS A 390 -8.05 21.66 -8.04
C LYS A 390 -7.21 20.71 -7.20
N SER A 391 -7.41 19.40 -7.33
CA SER A 391 -6.66 18.41 -6.54
C SER A 391 -5.17 18.73 -6.65
N PRO A 392 -4.47 18.96 -5.51
CA PRO A 392 -3.02 18.83 -5.47
C PRO A 392 -2.66 17.54 -6.18
N GLY A 393 -1.56 17.53 -6.94
CA GLY A 393 -1.17 16.41 -7.79
C GLY A 393 -1.39 15.07 -7.07
N ALA A 394 -1.82 14.05 -7.81
CA ALA A 394 -2.16 12.74 -7.25
C ALA A 394 -0.98 12.06 -6.52
N PHE A 395 0.20 12.69 -6.51
CA PHE A 395 1.48 12.16 -6.11
C PHE A 395 1.96 12.85 -4.83
N GLN A 396 2.50 12.05 -3.91
CA GLN A 396 3.24 12.61 -2.78
C GLN A 396 4.59 13.14 -3.28
N PRO A 397 4.94 14.41 -2.98
CA PRO A 397 6.25 14.94 -3.33
C PRO A 397 7.34 14.29 -2.45
N PRO A 398 8.60 14.23 -2.91
CA PRO A 398 9.71 13.88 -2.03
C PRO A 398 9.84 14.94 -0.91
N PRO A 399 10.43 14.57 0.24
CA PRO A 399 10.75 15.54 1.29
C PRO A 399 11.63 16.67 0.75
N LEU A 400 11.42 17.89 1.25
CA LEU A 400 12.31 19.02 0.95
C LEU A 400 13.69 18.72 1.55
N GLN A 401 14.74 18.78 0.73
CA GLN A 401 16.11 18.84 1.21
C GLN A 401 16.34 20.26 1.75
N VAL A 402 16.62 20.39 3.04
CA VAL A 402 16.96 21.67 3.70
C VAL A 402 18.45 21.75 3.88
#